data_AF-A0A316ZKK3-F1
#
_entry.id   AF-A0A316ZKK3-F1
#
_cell.length_a   1.000
_cell.length_b   1.000
_cell.length_c   1.000
_cell.angle_alpha   90.00
_cell.angle_beta   90.00
_cell.angle_gamma   90.00
#
_symmetry.space_group_name_H-M   'P 1'
#
loop_
_entity.id
_entity.type
_entity.pdbx_description
1 polymer ?
#
loop_
_entity_poly.entity_id
_entity_poly.type
_entity_poly.pdbx_seq_one_letter_code
_entity_poly.pdbx_strand_id
1 'polypeptide(L)' 'MFAKVNNVKCVFETIPRKKLEDAMGPVFGPEVGDMFEYFDKFGFNGGDPDVVFPWDLDISVKRTTMEEYMKAEDWSSVL' A
#
# COMPACT_ATOMS: atom_id res chain seq x y z
N MET A 1 11.57 -3.78 -2.29
CA MET A 1 11.65 -2.72 -3.32
C MET A 1 12.32 -1.46 -2.77
N PHE A 2 11.79 -0.86 -1.69
CA PHE A 2 12.40 0.28 -0.99
C PHE A 2 13.88 0.08 -0.63
N ALA A 3 14.22 -1.03 0.05
CA ALA A 3 15.61 -1.40 0.39
C ALA A 3 16.58 -1.36 -0.80
N LYS A 4 16.15 -1.90 -1.95
CA LYS A 4 16.98 -1.99 -3.16
C LYS A 4 17.21 -0.61 -3.78
N VAL A 5 16.15 0.22 -3.84
CA VAL A 5 16.22 1.56 -4.45
C VAL A 5 17.09 2.49 -3.60
N ASN A 6 16.94 2.45 -2.27
CA ASN A 6 17.62 3.36 -1.35
C ASN A 6 18.90 2.78 -0.72
N ASN A 7 19.31 1.56 -1.10
CA ASN A 7 20.47 0.86 -0.55
C ASN A 7 20.47 0.77 1.00
N VAL A 8 19.31 0.48 1.59
CA VAL A 8 19.13 0.31 3.05
C VAL A 8 18.57 -1.07 3.39
N LYS A 9 18.76 -1.52 4.63
CA LYS A 9 18.09 -2.72 5.13
C LYS A 9 16.63 -2.37 5.46
N CYS A 10 15.69 -3.16 4.92
CA CYS A 10 14.27 -3.04 5.20
C CYS A 10 13.68 -4.45 5.37
N VAL A 11 12.76 -4.60 6.32
CA VAL A 11 12.01 -5.83 6.57
C VAL A 11 10.53 -5.49 6.67
N PHE A 12 9.68 -6.46 6.33
CA PHE A 12 8.25 -6.36 6.57
C PHE A 12 7.94 -6.95 7.94
N GLU A 13 7.14 -6.25 8.74
CA GLU A 13 6.65 -6.73 10.03
C GLU A 13 5.14 -6.47 10.12
N THR A 14 4.40 -7.51 10.51
CA THR A 14 2.98 -7.35 10.85
C THR A 14 2.87 -6.72 12.24
N ILE A 15 2.08 -5.65 12.34
CA ILE A 15 1.81 -4.99 13.62
C ILE A 15 0.37 -5.26 14.07
N PRO A 16 0.10 -5.30 15.39
CA PRO A 16 -1.28 -5.39 15.88
C PRO A 16 -2.10 -4.17 15.45
N ARG A 17 -3.37 -4.38 15.12
CA ARG A 17 -4.32 -3.32 14.75
C ARG A 17 -4.28 -2.13 15.73
N LYS A 18 -4.32 -2.41 17.03
CA LYS A 18 -4.27 -1.37 18.06
C LYS A 18 -3.04 -0.46 17.95
N LYS A 19 -1.88 -0.99 17.54
CA LYS A 19 -0.66 -0.19 17.35
C LYS A 19 -0.81 0.79 16.17
N LEU A 20 -1.53 0.39 15.12
CA LEU A 20 -1.84 1.25 13.98
C LEU A 20 -2.86 2.32 14.39
N GLU A 21 -3.91 1.95 15.10
CA GLU A 21 -4.95 2.89 15.57
C GLU A 21 -4.36 3.96 16.49
N ASP A 22 -3.56 3.54 17.48
CA ASP A 22 -2.92 4.45 18.44
C ASP A 22 -1.96 5.43 17.72
N ALA A 23 -1.30 5.00 16.62
CA ALA A 23 -0.40 5.84 15.82
C ALA A 23 -1.13 6.90 14.97
N MET A 24 -2.37 6.61 14.55
CA MET A 24 -3.18 7.50 13.71
C MET A 24 -4.15 8.40 14.52
N GLY A 25 -4.20 8.18 15.83
CA GLY A 25 -5.00 8.98 16.76
C GLY A 25 -6.49 8.61 16.80
N PRO A 26 -7.26 9.22 17.72
CA PRO A 26 -8.62 8.75 18.04
C PRO A 26 -9.65 8.97 16.92
N VAL A 27 -9.36 9.86 15.96
CA VAL A 27 -10.28 10.18 14.85
C VAL A 27 -10.05 9.26 13.66
N PHE A 28 -8.79 9.11 13.21
CA PHE A 28 -8.47 8.33 12.01
C PHE A 28 -8.05 6.90 12.30
N GLY A 29 -7.60 6.60 13.52
CA GLY A 29 -7.16 5.27 13.92
C GLY A 29 -8.16 4.17 13.61
N PRO A 30 -9.40 4.25 14.13
CA PRO A 30 -10.41 3.23 13.87
C PRO A 30 -10.68 3.02 12.38
N GLU A 31 -10.82 4.10 11.61
CA GLU A 31 -11.09 4.04 10.16
C GLU A 31 -9.94 3.39 9.40
N VAL A 32 -8.69 3.77 9.71
CA VAL A 32 -7.50 3.19 9.08
C VAL A 32 -7.34 1.71 9.48
N GLY A 33 -7.64 1.37 10.74
CA GLY A 33 -7.69 -0.01 11.20
C GLY A 33 -8.67 -0.85 10.39
N ASP A 34 -9.90 -0.36 10.23
CA ASP A 34 -10.96 -1.03 9.46
C ASP A 34 -10.57 -1.20 8.00
N MET A 35 -9.97 -0.16 7.39
CA MET A 35 -9.50 -0.19 6.02
C MET A 35 -8.42 -1.27 5.81
N PHE A 36 -7.40 -1.35 6.67
CA PHE A 36 -6.35 -2.36 6.53
C PHE A 36 -6.84 -3.79 6.83
N GLU A 37 -7.75 -3.96 7.80
CA GLU A 37 -8.37 -5.27 8.04
C GLU A 37 -9.24 -5.72 6.87
N TYR A 38 -9.96 -4.79 6.23
CA TYR A 38 -10.70 -5.07 5.01
C TYR A 38 -9.77 -5.51 3.87
N PHE A 39 -8.67 -4.79 3.64
CA PHE A 39 -7.71 -5.15 2.59
C PHE A 39 -7.03 -6.50 2.84
N ASP A 40 -6.68 -6.81 4.09
CA ASP A 40 -6.09 -8.11 4.43
C ASP A 40 -7.07 -9.27 4.16
N LYS A 41 -8.36 -9.05 4.44
CA LYS A 41 -9.39 -10.09 4.29
C LYS A 41 -9.94 -10.24 2.87
N PHE A 42 -10.11 -9.13 2.15
CA PHE A 42 -10.85 -9.10 0.89
C PHE A 42 -10.05 -8.55 -0.30
N GLY A 43 -8.89 -7.94 -0.06
CA GLY A 43 -8.12 -7.26 -1.09
C GLY A 43 -8.80 -5.98 -1.62
N PHE A 44 -8.20 -5.38 -2.65
CA PHE A 44 -8.70 -4.14 -3.25
C PHE A 44 -9.95 -4.34 -4.12
N ASN A 45 -10.17 -5.54 -4.66
CA ASN A 45 -11.33 -5.86 -5.49
C ASN A 45 -12.47 -6.51 -4.69
N GLY A 46 -12.33 -6.67 -3.36
CA GLY A 46 -13.40 -7.20 -2.51
C GLY A 46 -13.82 -8.64 -2.78
N GLY A 47 -13.10 -9.36 -3.65
CA GLY A 47 -13.52 -10.66 -4.19
C GLY A 47 -14.60 -10.61 -5.27
N ASP A 48 -14.93 -9.42 -5.79
CA ASP A 48 -15.92 -9.24 -6.85
C ASP A 48 -15.34 -9.71 -8.20
N PRO A 49 -15.95 -10.73 -8.86
CA PRO A 49 -15.48 -11.25 -10.14
C PRO A 49 -15.78 -10.31 -11.32
N ASP A 50 -16.67 -9.34 -11.15
CA ASP A 50 -17.08 -8.42 -12.22
C ASP A 50 -16.17 -7.17 -12.30
N VAL A 51 -15.14 -7.11 -11.46
CA VAL A 51 -14.14 -6.01 -11.47
C VAL A 51 -13.33 -6.06 -12.76
N VAL A 52 -13.41 -5.00 -13.54
CA VAL A 52 -12.63 -4.79 -14.76
C VAL A 52 -11.28 -4.16 -14.40
N PHE A 53 -10.18 -4.84 -14.70
CA PHE A 53 -8.84 -4.33 -14.47
C PHE A 53 -8.30 -3.56 -15.67
N PRO A 54 -7.27 -2.70 -15.48
CA PRO A 54 -6.64 -2.00 -16.59
C PRO A 54 -6.06 -2.89 -17.70
N TRP A 55 -5.81 -4.18 -17.43
CA TRP A 55 -5.32 -5.15 -18.42
C TRP A 55 -6.43 -5.90 -19.17
N ASP A 56 -7.69 -5.73 -18.76
CA ASP A 56 -8.86 -6.31 -19.45
C ASP A 56 -9.41 -5.38 -20.54
N LEU A 57 -8.83 -4.18 -20.68
CA LEU A 57 -9.26 -3.17 -21.63
C LEU A 57 -8.48 -3.29 -22.95
N ASP A 58 -9.14 -3.04 -24.08
CA ASP A 58 -8.52 -2.94 -25.41
C ASP A 58 -7.68 -1.65 -25.60
N ILE A 59 -7.32 -0.98 -24.51
CA ILE A 59 -6.47 0.21 -24.50
C ILE A 59 -5.28 0.02 -23.58
N SER A 60 -4.12 0.54 -23.97
CA SER A 60 -2.94 0.54 -23.12
C SER A 60 -3.05 1.62 -22.04
N VAL A 61 -3.41 1.24 -20.83
CA VAL A 61 -3.39 2.14 -19.66
C VAL A 61 -1.96 2.32 -19.14
N LYS A 62 -1.44 3.55 -19.24
CA LYS A 62 -0.14 3.91 -18.66
C LYS A 62 -0.21 3.83 -17.14
N ARG A 63 0.73 3.12 -16.53
CA ARG A 63 0.83 2.90 -15.08
C ARG A 63 2.27 3.13 -14.65
N THR A 64 2.45 3.81 -13.52
CA THR A 64 3.75 3.92 -12.86
C THR A 64 3.92 2.70 -11.96
N THR A 65 4.99 1.96 -12.14
CA THR A 65 5.34 0.86 -11.24
C THR A 65 5.80 1.42 -9.88
N MET A 66 5.65 0.63 -8.83
CA MET A 66 6.19 1.01 -7.52
C MET A 66 7.70 1.25 -7.56
N GLU A 67 8.45 0.57 -8.45
CA GLU A 67 9.90 0.78 -8.57
C GLU A 67 10.22 2.13 -9.22
N GLU A 68 9.48 2.52 -10.27
CA GLU A 68 9.63 3.83 -10.90
C GLU A 68 9.26 4.95 -9.94
N TYR A 69 8.15 4.82 -9.22
CA TYR A 69 7.74 5.78 -8.20
C TYR A 69 8.82 5.95 -7.13
N MET A 70 9.33 4.85 -6.58
CA MET A 70 10.36 4.90 -5.53
C MET A 70 11.66 5.56 -6.01
N LYS A 71 12.04 5.38 -7.29
CA LYS A 71 13.24 6.01 -7.87
C LYS A 71 13.04 7.51 -8.18
N ALA A 72 11.81 7.95 -8.39
CA ALA A 72 11.49 9.31 -8.79
C ALA A 72 11.43 10.29 -7.59
N GLU A 73 11.21 9.78 -6.39
CA GLU A 73 11.04 10.57 -5.16
C GLU A 73 12.35 10.66 -4.33
N ASP A 74 12.51 11.75 -3.57
CA ASP A 74 13.58 11.91 -2.59
C ASP A 74 13.13 11.41 -1.20
N TRP A 75 13.73 10.30 -0.77
CA TRP A 75 13.43 9.65 0.51
C TRP A 75 14.41 10.04 1.63
N SER A 76 15.35 10.96 1.40
CA SER A 76 16.44 11.27 2.35
C SER A 76 15.98 11.71 3.74
N SER A 77 14.74 12.22 3.88
CA SER A 77 14.18 12.62 5.17
C SER A 77 13.73 11.47 6.08
N VAL A 78 13.61 10.25 5.54
CA VAL A 78 13.07 9.07 6.24
C VAL A 78 14.01 7.84 6.16
N LEU A 79 15.22 8.02 5.64
CA LEU A 79 16.30 7.03 5.66
C LEU A 79 17.21 7.23 6.87
#